data_AF-A0AAU4P2J1-F1
#
_entry.id   AF-A0AAU4P2J1-F1
#
_cell.length_a   1.000
_cell.length_b   1.000
_cell.length_c   1.000
_cell.angle_alpha   90.00
_cell.angle_beta   90.00
_cell.angle_gamma   90.00
#
_symmetry.space_group_name_H-M   'P 1'
#
loop_
_entity.id
_entity.type
_entity.pdbx_description
1 polymer ?
#
loop_
_entity_poly.entity_id
_entity_poly.type
_entity_poly.pdbx_seq_one_letter_code
_entity_poly.pdbx_strand_id
1 'polypeptide(L)'
;MKPQFFPDQLEIWLGLTPATEGHAVGILFPEIAPEAEPALTTAARGVTDADFFSSATEDRYPDVFGLLPSETSTEDLVSRLTRLPHQSLTMNHDPEASTAVLLEATRSVL
;
A
#
# COMPACT_ATOMS: atom_id res chain seq x y z
N MET A 1 -2.96 11.10 26.85
CA MET A 1 -1.63 11.20 26.20
C MET A 1 -1.52 10.05 25.20
N LYS A 2 -1.21 10.31 23.93
CA LYS A 2 -1.02 9.22 22.94
C LYS A 2 0.42 8.71 23.08
N PRO A 3 0.66 7.42 23.31
CA PRO A 3 2.01 6.87 23.30
C PRO A 3 2.64 7.13 21.94
N GLN A 4 3.86 7.65 21.93
CA GLN A 4 4.64 7.89 20.73
C GLN A 4 5.98 7.19 20.93
N PHE A 5 6.32 6.30 20.01
CA PHE A 5 7.53 5.50 20.05
C PHE A 5 8.31 5.76 18.78
N PHE A 6 9.63 5.79 18.90
CA PHE A 6 10.53 5.90 17.75
C PHE A 6 10.84 4.51 17.20
N PRO A 7 11.07 4.35 15.87
CA PRO A 7 11.29 3.04 15.26
C PRO A 7 12.41 2.20 15.90
N ASP A 8 13.46 2.82 16.40
CA ASP A 8 14.58 2.19 17.12
C ASP A 8 14.17 1.57 18.47
N GLN A 9 13.11 2.10 19.10
CA GLN A 9 12.59 1.56 20.35
C GLN A 9 11.87 0.21 20.16
N LEU A 10 11.38 -0.08 18.95
CA LEU A 10 10.73 -1.35 18.63
C LEU A 10 11.73 -2.50 18.64
N GLU A 11 12.97 -2.26 18.20
CA GLU A 11 14.04 -3.25 18.26
C GLU A 11 14.41 -3.56 19.72
N ILE A 12 14.57 -2.52 20.55
CA ILE A 12 14.96 -2.66 21.96
C ILE A 12 13.85 -3.37 22.77
N TRP A 13 12.59 -3.03 22.54
CA TRP A 13 11.48 -3.53 23.36
C TRP A 13 10.90 -4.85 22.89
N LEU A 14 10.90 -5.09 21.57
CA LEU A 14 10.23 -6.25 20.97
C LEU A 14 11.20 -7.19 20.24
N GLY A 15 12.49 -6.84 20.15
CA GLY A 15 13.48 -7.60 19.38
C GLY A 15 13.22 -7.58 17.87
N LEU A 16 12.46 -6.60 17.39
CA LEU A 16 12.07 -6.48 15.98
C LEU A 16 13.03 -5.55 15.26
N THR A 17 13.97 -6.11 14.51
CA THR A 17 14.83 -5.34 13.60
C THR A 17 13.98 -4.79 12.44
N PRO A 18 13.98 -3.47 12.19
CA PRO A 18 13.24 -2.88 11.08
C PRO A 18 13.71 -3.43 9.73
N ALA A 19 12.77 -3.75 8.85
CA ALA A 19 13.10 -4.07 7.46
C ALA A 19 13.65 -2.81 6.78
N THR A 20 14.85 -2.88 6.23
CA THR A 20 15.49 -1.77 5.49
C THR A 20 15.10 -1.74 4.02
N GLU A 21 14.54 -2.83 3.50
CA GLU A 21 14.10 -2.97 2.13
C GLU A 21 12.86 -3.87 2.03
N GLY A 22 12.18 -3.79 0.89
CA GLY A 22 11.04 -4.63 0.57
C GLY A 22 10.87 -4.74 -0.95
N HIS A 23 10.28 -5.85 -1.39
CA HIS A 23 9.95 -6.07 -2.80
C HIS A 23 8.44 -6.09 -2.98
N ALA A 24 7.94 -5.23 -3.86
CA ALA A 24 6.56 -5.30 -4.31
C ALA A 24 6.41 -6.48 -5.28
N VAL A 25 5.50 -7.40 -4.94
CA VAL A 25 5.21 -8.60 -5.73
C VAL A 25 3.88 -8.49 -6.49
N GLY A 26 3.05 -7.50 -6.14
CA GLY A 26 1.78 -7.22 -6.77
C GLY A 26 1.06 -6.07 -6.11
N ILE A 27 -0.08 -5.70 -6.66
CA ILE A 27 -0.84 -4.51 -6.29
C ILE A 27 -2.30 -4.90 -6.11
N LEU A 28 -2.88 -4.48 -4.99
CA LEU A 28 -4.28 -4.69 -4.67
C LEU A 28 -5.06 -3.38 -4.81
N PHE A 29 -6.25 -3.45 -5.41
CA PHE A 29 -7.16 -2.32 -5.56
C PHE A 29 -8.45 -2.55 -4.78
N PRO A 30 -8.48 -2.17 -3.49
CA PRO A 30 -9.65 -2.38 -2.64
C PRO A 30 -10.74 -1.34 -2.90
N GLU A 31 -11.98 -1.80 -2.93
CA GLU A 31 -13.20 -1.00 -2.82
C GLU A 31 -13.88 -1.34 -1.48
N ILE A 32 -14.12 -0.33 -0.63
CA ILE A 32 -14.84 -0.53 0.62
C ILE A 32 -16.34 -0.38 0.36
N ALA A 33 -17.07 -1.49 0.47
CA ALA A 33 -18.52 -1.55 0.35
C ALA A 33 -19.10 -2.19 1.63
N PRO A 34 -19.59 -1.39 2.60
CA PRO A 34 -19.99 -1.87 3.93
C PRO A 34 -21.04 -3.00 3.92
N GLU A 35 -21.96 -2.95 2.94
CA GLU A 35 -23.06 -3.90 2.81
C GLU A 35 -22.75 -5.08 1.88
N ALA A 36 -21.54 -5.12 1.30
CA ALA A 36 -21.13 -6.18 0.39
C ALA A 36 -20.31 -7.27 1.11
N GLU A 37 -20.39 -8.48 0.59
CA GLU A 37 -19.52 -9.57 1.01
C GLU A 37 -18.10 -9.33 0.45
N PRO A 38 -17.03 -9.48 1.25
CA PRO A 38 -15.67 -9.35 0.76
C PRO A 38 -15.36 -10.40 -0.30
N ALA A 39 -14.74 -9.99 -1.40
CA ALA A 39 -14.39 -10.91 -2.50
C ALA A 39 -13.27 -10.36 -3.38
N LEU A 40 -12.54 -11.25 -4.06
CA LEU A 40 -11.74 -10.88 -5.22
C LEU A 40 -12.65 -10.53 -6.39
N THR A 41 -12.32 -9.48 -7.13
CA THR A 41 -13.09 -9.06 -8.31
C THR A 41 -12.30 -9.26 -9.59
N THR A 42 -12.98 -9.64 -10.67
CA THR A 42 -12.35 -10.00 -11.95
C THR A 42 -11.78 -8.81 -12.72
N ALA A 43 -12.20 -7.58 -12.41
CA ALA A 43 -11.72 -6.38 -13.07
C ALA A 43 -10.60 -5.73 -12.26
N ALA A 44 -9.37 -6.23 -12.43
CA ALA A 44 -8.18 -5.49 -11.98
C ALA A 44 -8.08 -4.20 -12.80
N ARG A 45 -8.31 -3.04 -12.16
CA ARG A 45 -8.01 -1.76 -12.81
C ARG A 45 -6.50 -1.62 -12.95
N GLY A 46 -6.04 -0.90 -13.97
CA GLY A 46 -4.62 -0.58 -14.12
C GLY A 46 -4.16 0.45 -13.10
N VAL A 47 -2.83 0.56 -12.95
CA VAL A 47 -2.17 1.69 -12.30
C VAL A 47 -2.29 2.92 -13.19
N THR A 48 -2.68 4.05 -12.62
CA THR A 48 -2.86 5.33 -13.32
C THR A 48 -2.16 6.46 -12.55
N ASP A 49 -1.98 7.62 -13.18
CA ASP A 49 -1.38 8.78 -12.51
C ASP A 49 -2.16 9.24 -11.26
N ALA A 50 -3.46 8.95 -11.20
CA ALA A 50 -4.31 9.25 -10.04
C ALA A 50 -3.96 8.42 -8.80
N ASP A 51 -3.16 7.36 -8.95
CA ASP A 51 -2.69 6.51 -7.85
C ASP A 51 -1.44 7.07 -7.15
N PHE A 52 -0.89 8.17 -7.66
CA PHE A 52 0.32 8.81 -7.12
C PHE A 52 0.00 10.16 -6.50
N PHE A 53 0.77 10.51 -5.46
CA PHE A 53 0.76 11.87 -4.95
C PHE A 53 1.46 12.78 -5.95
N SER A 54 0.94 14.00 -6.05
CA SER A 54 1.52 15.09 -6.82
C SER A 54 1.83 16.23 -5.87
N SER A 55 2.67 17.17 -6.28
CA SER A 55 2.92 18.40 -5.50
C SER A 55 1.64 19.17 -5.11
N ALA A 56 0.54 18.98 -5.84
CA ALA A 56 -0.76 19.57 -5.53
C ALA A 56 -1.56 18.78 -4.47
N THR A 57 -1.29 17.48 -4.29
CA THR A 57 -1.96 16.61 -3.30
C THR A 57 -1.07 16.28 -2.10
N GLU A 58 0.22 16.59 -2.17
CA GLU A 58 1.24 16.41 -1.13
C GLU A 58 1.23 17.56 -0.11
N ASP A 59 0.05 17.91 0.40
CA ASP A 59 -0.16 19.08 1.27
C ASP A 59 0.13 18.80 2.76
N ARG A 60 1.07 17.89 3.09
CA ARG A 60 1.31 17.53 4.51
C ARG A 60 2.70 17.80 5.02
N TYR A 61 3.75 17.72 4.20
CA TYR A 61 5.11 18.02 4.65
C TYR A 61 5.94 18.55 3.48
N PRO A 62 6.01 19.88 3.27
CA PRO A 62 7.01 20.41 2.36
C PRO A 62 8.38 19.90 2.79
N ASP A 63 9.26 19.63 1.83
CA ASP A 63 10.62 19.19 2.11
C ASP A 63 11.48 20.33 2.67
N VAL A 64 11.14 20.79 3.87
CA VAL A 64 11.77 21.92 4.56
C VAL A 64 13.27 21.68 4.75
N PHE A 65 13.68 20.40 4.81
CA PHE A 65 15.06 20.01 5.07
C PHE A 65 15.82 19.54 3.82
N GLY A 66 15.18 19.50 2.64
CA GLY A 66 15.82 19.05 1.40
C GLY A 66 16.28 17.58 1.47
N LEU A 67 15.57 16.74 2.23
CA LEU A 67 15.94 15.35 2.50
C LEU A 67 15.23 14.37 1.57
N LEU A 68 14.26 14.83 0.77
CA LEU A 68 13.63 13.95 -0.19
C LEU A 68 14.64 13.58 -1.28
N PRO A 69 14.74 12.29 -1.65
CA PRO A 69 15.55 11.89 -2.79
C PRO A 69 15.04 12.60 -4.06
N SER A 70 15.94 12.81 -5.02
CA SER A 70 15.60 13.39 -6.32
C SER A 70 14.36 12.72 -6.91
N GLU A 71 13.41 13.53 -7.40
CA GLU A 71 12.15 13.05 -7.97
C GLU A 71 12.41 11.90 -8.94
N THR A 72 11.97 10.70 -8.57
CA THR A 72 11.90 9.59 -9.52
C THR A 72 10.74 9.88 -10.44
N SER A 73 10.95 9.82 -11.75
CA SER A 73 9.88 10.04 -12.72
C SER A 73 8.70 9.12 -12.39
N THR A 74 7.53 9.71 -12.11
CA THR A 74 6.30 8.95 -11.88
C THR A 74 6.01 8.00 -13.04
N GLU A 75 6.37 8.38 -14.27
CA GLU A 75 6.22 7.52 -15.47
C GLU A 75 7.02 6.21 -15.36
N ASP A 76 8.26 6.27 -14.86
CA ASP A 76 9.10 5.08 -14.67
C ASP A 76 8.53 4.17 -13.57
N LEU A 77 8.00 4.78 -12.52
CA LEU A 77 7.37 4.05 -11.41
C LEU A 77 6.06 3.39 -11.86
N VAL A 78 5.20 4.11 -12.57
CA VAL A 78 3.99 3.57 -13.22
C VAL A 78 4.38 2.39 -14.08
N SER A 79 5.34 2.56 -15.00
CA SER A 79 5.79 1.50 -15.91
C SER A 79 6.22 0.22 -15.17
N ARG A 80 6.93 0.35 -14.05
CA ARG A 80 7.33 -0.80 -13.22
C ARG A 80 6.13 -1.45 -12.52
N LEU A 81 5.25 -0.65 -11.94
CA LEU A 81 4.09 -1.12 -11.18
C LEU A 81 3.04 -1.77 -12.09
N THR A 82 2.85 -1.29 -13.32
CA THR A 82 1.95 -1.90 -14.31
C THR A 82 2.42 -3.29 -14.80
N ARG A 83 3.65 -3.69 -14.47
CA ARG A 83 4.16 -5.04 -14.80
C ARG A 83 3.95 -6.06 -13.70
N LEU A 84 3.61 -5.62 -12.49
CA LEU A 84 3.29 -6.52 -11.39
C LEU A 84 1.87 -7.10 -11.59
N PRO A 85 1.55 -8.28 -11.04
CA PRO A 85 0.17 -8.73 -10.96
C PRO A 85 -0.72 -7.72 -10.21
N HIS A 86 -1.92 -7.48 -10.75
CA HIS A 86 -2.94 -6.60 -10.15
C HIS A 86 -4.19 -7.40 -9.80
N GLN A 87 -4.79 -7.11 -8.66
CA GLN A 87 -6.02 -7.74 -8.23
C GLN A 87 -6.94 -6.70 -7.57
N SER A 88 -8.15 -6.55 -8.09
CA SER A 88 -9.18 -5.75 -7.40
C SER A 88 -9.91 -6.61 -6.37
N LEU A 89 -10.40 -5.98 -5.31
CA LEU A 89 -11.19 -6.68 -4.29
C LEU A 89 -12.23 -5.75 -3.68
N THR A 90 -13.35 -6.34 -3.26
CA THR A 90 -14.32 -5.67 -2.41
C THR A 90 -14.05 -6.07 -0.97
N MET A 91 -14.13 -5.10 -0.05
CA MET A 91 -13.96 -5.31 1.39
C MET A 91 -15.09 -4.61 2.14
N ASN A 92 -15.29 -5.00 3.40
CA ASN A 92 -16.26 -4.37 4.30
C ASN A 92 -15.62 -4.09 5.67
N HIS A 93 -16.44 -3.89 6.70
CA HIS A 93 -15.96 -3.63 8.06
C HIS A 93 -15.82 -4.89 8.93
N ASP A 94 -16.03 -6.07 8.36
CA ASP A 94 -15.74 -7.35 9.01
C ASP A 94 -14.25 -7.68 8.82
N PRO A 95 -13.44 -7.63 9.90
CA PRO A 95 -12.01 -7.90 9.80
C PRO A 95 -11.71 -9.37 9.50
N GLU A 96 -12.56 -10.32 9.92
CA GLU A 96 -12.32 -11.75 9.69
C GLU A 96 -12.57 -12.09 8.22
N ALA A 97 -13.72 -11.67 7.67
CA ALA A 97 -14.05 -11.88 6.26
C ALA A 97 -13.06 -11.16 5.34
N SER A 98 -12.69 -9.93 5.66
CA SER A 98 -11.70 -9.16 4.90
C SER A 98 -10.30 -9.80 4.93
N THR A 99 -9.89 -10.37 6.08
CA THR A 99 -8.61 -11.09 6.19
C THR A 99 -8.60 -12.36 5.33
N ALA A 100 -9.71 -13.10 5.28
CA ALA A 100 -9.81 -14.28 4.45
C ALA A 100 -9.57 -13.97 2.97
N VAL A 101 -10.16 -12.90 2.45
CA VAL A 101 -9.96 -12.44 1.06
C VAL A 101 -8.52 -11.97 0.82
N LEU A 102 -7.90 -11.27 1.76
CA LEU A 102 -6.48 -10.88 1.64
C LEU A 102 -5.55 -12.10 1.57
N LEU A 103 -5.82 -13.14 2.36
CA LEU A 103 -5.08 -14.39 2.28
C LEU A 103 -5.31 -15.11 0.95
N GLU A 104 -6.48 -15.00 0.34
CA GLU A 104 -6.73 -15.50 -1.01
C GLU A 104 -5.98 -14.70 -2.07
N ALA A 105 -5.99 -13.37 -1.96
CA ALA A 105 -5.27 -12.47 -2.87
C ALA A 105 -3.77 -12.76 -2.89
N THR A 106 -3.16 -13.01 -1.73
CA THR A 106 -1.72 -13.32 -1.66
C THR A 106 -1.35 -14.59 -2.43
N ARG A 107 -2.23 -15.60 -2.49
CA ARG A 107 -2.01 -16.82 -3.28
C ARG A 107 -2.22 -16.64 -4.78
N SER A 108 -2.93 -15.58 -5.17
CA SER A 108 -3.22 -15.28 -6.58
C SER A 108 -2.15 -14.36 -7.19
N VAL A 109 -1.39 -13.66 -6.35
CA VAL A 109 -0.39 -12.66 -6.71
C VAL A 109 1.06 -13.18 -6.52
N LEU A 110 1.27 -14.18 -5.66
CA LEU A 110 2.54 -14.90 -5.45
C LEU A 110 2.51 -16.28 -6.14
#